data_AF-A0A7X6LX29-F1
#
_entry.id   AF-A0A7X6LX29-F1
#
_cell.length_a   1.000
_cell.length_b   1.000
_cell.length_c   1.000
_cell.angle_alpha   90.00
_cell.angle_beta   90.00
_cell.angle_gamma   90.00
#
_symmetry.space_group_name_H-M   'P 1'
#
loop_
_entity.id
_entity.type
_entity.pdbx_description
1 polymer ?
#
loop_
_entity_poly.entity_id
_entity_poly.type
_entity_poly.pdbx_seq_one_letter_code
_entity_poly.pdbx_strand_id
1 'polypeptide(L)'
;MSSASQAFAEKAEYIASDAVIAAVAARAAASVPGVVRLEPGVLGLLGHLARTGRQWWTSQDIAPSAGVRIRRSGGWLKVQVDLSVSDGCHVGEVGRAVQQEVVRMVAEQTGMAVDAVSVAILDIQPGEL
;
A
#
# COMPACT_ATOMS: atom_id res chain seq x y z
N MET A 1 37.79 19.10 22.48
CA MET A 1 36.64 18.20 22.75
C MET A 1 35.35 18.78 22.15
N SER A 2 35.30 18.98 20.83
CA SER A 2 34.13 19.54 20.12
C SER A 2 34.05 18.95 18.70
N SER A 3 34.02 17.62 18.63
CA SER A 3 34.04 16.90 17.34
C SER A 3 33.17 15.64 17.33
N ALA A 4 32.77 15.12 18.50
CA ALA A 4 31.89 13.94 18.59
C ALA A 4 30.39 14.29 18.48
N SER A 5 29.99 15.53 18.78
CA SER A 5 28.58 15.94 18.75
C SER A 5 28.06 16.29 17.34
N GLN A 6 28.95 16.51 16.36
CA GLN A 6 28.56 16.88 14.99
C GLN A 6 28.37 15.66 14.06
N ALA A 7 28.90 14.49 14.42
CA ALA A 7 28.79 13.27 13.59
C ALA A 7 27.44 12.54 13.74
N PHE A 8 26.71 12.72 14.85
CA PHE A 8 25.38 12.11 15.04
C PHE A 8 24.23 12.94 14.45
N ALA A 9 24.53 14.14 13.94
CA ALA A 9 23.59 14.98 13.20
C ALA A 9 23.67 14.73 11.68
N GLU A 10 24.23 13.60 11.27
CA GLU A 10 24.22 13.13 9.90
C GLU A 10 22.81 12.60 9.56
N LYS A 11 21.93 13.53 9.23
CA LYS A 11 20.65 13.35 8.51
C LYS A 11 19.80 12.20 9.04
N ALA A 12 18.99 12.47 10.06
CA ALA A 12 17.85 11.61 10.39
C ALA A 12 16.91 11.55 9.17
N GLU A 13 17.12 10.58 8.30
CA GLU A 13 16.20 10.24 7.23
C GLU A 13 14.92 9.75 7.91
N TYR A 14 13.89 10.60 7.90
CA TYR A 14 12.58 10.24 8.43
C TYR A 14 11.93 9.22 7.49
N ILE A 15 12.30 7.95 7.67
CA ILE A 15 11.71 6.85 6.92
C ILE A 15 10.33 6.59 7.52
N ALA A 16 9.28 6.93 6.77
CA ALA A 16 7.93 6.53 7.14
C ALA A 16 7.88 5.00 7.28
N SER A 17 7.27 4.53 8.38
CA SER A 17 7.08 3.10 8.59
C SER A 17 6.17 2.53 7.51
N ASP A 18 6.31 1.24 7.21
CA ASP A 18 5.48 0.55 6.22
C ASP A 18 3.99 0.73 6.51
N ALA A 19 3.61 0.75 7.79
CA ALA A 19 2.23 1.00 8.22
C ALA A 19 1.72 2.40 7.82
N VAL A 20 2.55 3.44 7.92
CA VAL A 20 2.19 4.80 7.50
C VAL A 20 2.03 4.87 5.98
N ILE A 21 2.97 4.28 5.24
CA ILE A 21 2.90 4.22 3.77
C ILE A 21 1.66 3.46 3.32
N ALA A 22 1.37 2.32 3.95
CA ALA A 22 0.19 1.52 3.65
C ALA A 22 -1.11 2.29 3.91
N ALA A 23 -1.18 3.04 5.01
CA ALA A 23 -2.35 3.87 5.34
C ALA A 23 -2.54 5.03 4.34
N VAL A 24 -1.46 5.71 3.94
CA VAL A 24 -1.51 6.77 2.93
C VAL A 24 -1.95 6.20 1.58
N ALA A 25 -1.36 5.09 1.16
CA ALA A 25 -1.72 4.42 -0.08
C ALA A 25 -3.18 3.93 -0.07
N ALA A 26 -3.66 3.37 1.04
CA ALA A 26 -5.06 2.96 1.18
C ALA A 26 -6.00 4.15 1.05
N ARG A 27 -5.71 5.26 1.74
CA ARG A 27 -6.52 6.48 1.63
C ARG A 27 -6.52 7.03 0.21
N ALA A 28 -5.37 7.08 -0.45
CA ALA A 28 -5.22 7.54 -1.82
C ALA A 28 -6.05 6.67 -2.78
N ALA A 29 -5.90 5.35 -2.71
CA ALA A 29 -6.67 4.42 -3.54
C ALA A 29 -8.19 4.56 -3.33
N ALA A 30 -8.65 4.67 -2.08
CA ALA A 30 -10.06 4.86 -1.76
C ALA A 30 -10.64 6.20 -2.23
N SER A 31 -9.80 7.20 -2.51
CA SER A 31 -10.26 8.49 -3.05
C SER A 31 -10.45 8.51 -4.57
N VAL A 32 -10.05 7.45 -5.28
CA VAL A 32 -10.19 7.40 -6.74
C VAL A 32 -11.63 7.06 -7.13
N PRO A 33 -12.28 7.90 -7.98
CA PRO A 33 -13.62 7.60 -8.48
C PRO A 33 -13.68 6.23 -9.17
N GLY A 34 -14.73 5.47 -8.87
CA GLY A 34 -14.93 4.11 -9.35
C GLY A 34 -14.38 3.02 -8.42
N VAL A 35 -13.55 3.36 -7.43
CA VAL A 35 -13.21 2.45 -6.32
C VAL A 35 -14.37 2.46 -5.32
N VAL A 36 -14.94 1.28 -5.06
CA VAL A 36 -16.07 1.12 -4.14
C VAL A 36 -15.58 0.84 -2.73
N ARG A 37 -14.64 -0.10 -2.61
CA ARG A 37 -13.97 -0.41 -1.34
C ARG A 37 -12.62 -1.03 -1.60
N LEU A 38 -11.75 -0.92 -0.61
CA LEU A 38 -10.57 -1.74 -0.56
C LEU A 38 -10.90 -3.07 0.10
N GLU A 39 -10.38 -4.14 -0.46
CA GLU A 39 -10.63 -5.49 0.01
C GLU A 39 -9.39 -5.98 0.75
N PRO A 40 -9.49 -6.45 2.01
CA PRO A 40 -8.42 -7.28 2.56
C PRO A 40 -8.31 -8.50 1.62
N GLY A 41 -7.37 -8.46 0.67
CA GLY A 41 -7.38 -9.38 -0.46
C GLY A 41 -7.39 -10.85 -0.03
N VAL A 42 -7.57 -11.76 -0.98
CA VAL A 42 -7.65 -13.22 -0.72
C VAL A 42 -6.52 -13.74 0.19
N LEU A 43 -5.34 -13.12 0.17
CA LEU A 43 -4.20 -13.43 1.04
C LEU A 43 -4.29 -12.83 2.46
N GLY A 44 -5.00 -11.72 2.67
CA GLY A 44 -5.31 -11.18 4.00
C GLY A 44 -6.30 -12.07 4.76
N LEU A 45 -7.26 -12.67 4.05
CA LEU A 45 -8.16 -13.69 4.59
C LEU A 45 -7.43 -14.99 4.94
N LEU A 46 -6.55 -15.48 4.06
CA LEU A 46 -5.70 -16.65 4.36
C LEU A 46 -4.69 -16.37 5.49
N GLY A 47 -4.15 -15.15 5.58
CA GLY A 47 -3.30 -14.71 6.69
C GLY A 47 -4.02 -14.69 8.04
N HIS A 48 -5.32 -14.38 8.05
CA HIS A 48 -6.16 -14.47 9.24
C HIS A 48 -6.37 -15.91 9.71
N LEU A 49 -6.42 -16.88 8.78
CA LEU A 49 -6.47 -18.31 9.07
C LEU A 49 -5.08 -18.90 9.42
N ALA A 50 -4.00 -18.32 8.90
CA ALA A 50 -2.62 -18.75 9.17
C ALA A 50 -2.11 -18.41 10.58
N ARG A 51 -2.83 -17.61 11.38
CA ARG A 51 -2.50 -17.41 12.81
C ARG A 51 -2.58 -18.72 13.62
N THR A 52 -3.25 -19.75 13.09
CA THR A 52 -3.28 -21.11 13.65
C THR A 52 -2.14 -22.00 13.14
N GLY A 53 -1.46 -21.62 12.04
CA GLY A 53 -0.39 -22.40 11.40
C GLY A 53 0.94 -21.64 11.40
N ARG A 54 1.57 -21.56 12.58
CA ARG A 54 2.97 -21.12 12.74
C ARG A 54 3.86 -21.83 11.71
N GLN A 55 4.79 -21.07 11.10
CA GLN A 55 6.13 -21.51 10.64
C GLN A 55 6.53 -21.37 9.16
N TRP A 56 5.70 -20.93 8.18
CA TRP A 56 6.06 -21.22 6.76
C TRP A 56 6.11 -20.11 5.70
N TRP A 57 6.25 -18.82 6.04
CA TRP A 57 6.74 -17.88 5.02
C TRP A 57 7.60 -16.75 5.60
N THR A 58 8.84 -16.77 5.17
CA THR A 58 9.99 -15.97 5.57
C THR A 58 9.79 -14.48 5.25
N SER A 59 10.16 -13.63 6.21
CA SER A 59 10.53 -12.21 6.09
C SER A 59 9.60 -11.29 5.29
N GLN A 60 8.66 -10.65 5.97
CA GLN A 60 8.51 -9.19 6.08
C GLN A 60 7.16 -8.88 6.73
N ASP A 61 7.18 -8.09 7.80
CA ASP A 61 5.98 -7.65 8.53
C ASP A 61 5.05 -6.89 7.59
N ILE A 62 4.04 -7.59 7.08
CA ILE A 62 2.93 -6.99 6.34
C ILE A 62 2.10 -6.23 7.37
N ALA A 63 2.22 -4.91 7.41
CA ALA A 63 1.22 -4.07 8.07
C ALA A 63 -0.06 -4.11 7.22
N PRO A 64 -1.14 -4.81 7.63
CA PRO A 64 -2.36 -4.89 6.85
C PRO A 64 -3.19 -3.64 7.15
N SER A 65 -3.17 -2.67 6.24
CA SER A 65 -4.15 -1.59 6.24
C SER A 65 -5.12 -1.84 5.09
N ALA A 66 -6.32 -2.34 5.40
CA ALA A 66 -7.49 -2.31 4.50
C ALA A 66 -7.17 -2.61 3.01
N GLY A 67 -6.60 -3.79 2.70
CA GLY A 67 -6.33 -4.18 1.31
C GLY A 67 -5.05 -3.66 0.67
N VAL A 68 -4.21 -2.93 1.41
CA VAL A 68 -2.90 -2.49 0.95
C VAL A 68 -1.79 -3.30 1.60
N ARG A 69 -0.78 -3.67 0.81
CA ARG A 69 0.41 -4.39 1.25
C ARG A 69 1.67 -3.73 0.74
N ILE A 70 2.65 -3.57 1.64
CA ILE A 70 3.95 -3.02 1.34
C ILE A 70 4.96 -4.14 1.25
N ARG A 71 5.84 -4.08 0.24
CA ARG A 71 7.02 -4.94 0.14
C ARG A 71 8.25 -4.08 -0.10
N ARG A 72 9.29 -4.31 0.68
CA ARG A 72 10.58 -3.62 0.55
C ARG A 72 11.67 -4.62 0.21
N SER A 73 12.50 -4.37 -0.79
CA SER A 73 13.67 -5.23 -1.05
C SER A 73 14.76 -4.44 -1.74
N GLY A 74 15.97 -4.40 -1.15
CA GLY A 74 17.12 -3.73 -1.76
C GLY A 74 16.87 -2.25 -2.12
N GLY A 75 16.09 -1.53 -1.30
CA GLY A 75 15.71 -0.14 -1.55
C GLY A 75 14.46 0.05 -2.42
N TRP A 76 13.91 -1.03 -2.98
CA TRP A 76 12.69 -0.96 -3.79
C TRP A 76 11.45 -0.99 -2.90
N LEU A 77 10.52 -0.06 -3.11
CA LEU A 77 9.22 0.02 -2.47
C LEU A 77 8.11 -0.34 -3.46
N LYS A 78 7.52 -1.53 -3.25
CA LYS A 78 6.34 -1.98 -4.01
C LYS A 78 5.09 -1.89 -3.16
N VAL A 79 4.05 -1.29 -3.72
CA VAL A 79 2.71 -1.23 -3.12
C VAL A 79 1.79 -2.16 -3.90
N GLN A 80 1.08 -3.03 -3.19
CA GLN A 80 -0.02 -3.80 -3.74
C GLN A 80 -1.33 -3.28 -3.14
N VAL A 81 -2.32 -3.03 -4.00
CA VAL A 81 -3.66 -2.58 -3.62
C VAL A 81 -4.67 -3.58 -4.16
N ASP A 82 -5.45 -4.16 -3.26
CA ASP A 82 -6.54 -5.08 -3.57
C ASP A 82 -7.87 -4.34 -3.35
N LEU A 83 -8.72 -4.25 -4.38
CA LEU A 83 -9.92 -3.40 -4.36
C LEU A 83 -11.08 -3.97 -5.17
N SER A 84 -12.27 -3.41 -4.92
CA SER A 84 -13.48 -3.63 -5.72
C SER A 84 -13.87 -2.33 -6.41
N VAL A 85 -14.38 -2.42 -7.63
CA VAL A 85 -14.81 -1.27 -8.41
C VAL A 85 -16.32 -1.29 -8.67
N SER A 86 -16.88 -0.15 -9.02
CA SER A 86 -18.28 -0.05 -9.48
C SER A 86 -18.40 -0.61 -10.89
N ASP A 87 -19.56 -1.14 -11.23
CA ASP A 87 -19.94 -1.31 -12.62
C ASP A 87 -20.04 0.06 -13.34
N GLY A 88 -20.10 0.02 -14.67
CA GLY A 88 -20.14 1.24 -15.49
C GLY A 88 -18.83 2.03 -15.59
N CYS A 89 -17.78 1.66 -14.84
CA CYS A 89 -16.45 2.26 -14.98
C CYS A 89 -15.53 1.46 -15.91
N HIS A 90 -14.62 2.15 -16.60
CA HIS A 90 -13.52 1.48 -17.30
C HIS A 90 -12.47 1.02 -16.29
N VAL A 91 -12.55 -0.26 -15.93
CA VAL A 91 -11.68 -0.95 -14.96
C VAL A 91 -10.20 -0.63 -15.12
N GLY A 92 -9.68 -0.61 -16.35
CA GLY A 92 -8.28 -0.28 -16.64
C GLY A 92 -7.92 1.19 -16.37
N GLU A 93 -8.86 2.11 -16.58
CA GLU A 93 -8.68 3.53 -16.28
C GLU A 93 -8.69 3.78 -14.77
N VAL A 94 -9.59 3.12 -14.03
CA VAL A 94 -9.61 3.17 -12.56
C VAL A 94 -8.31 2.61 -12.00
N GLY A 95 -7.85 1.45 -12.49
CA GLY A 95 -6.57 0.86 -12.07
C GLY A 95 -5.40 1.81 -12.29
N ARG A 96 -5.32 2.45 -13.46
CA ARG A 96 -4.29 3.45 -13.76
C ARG A 96 -4.39 4.69 -12.86
N ALA A 97 -5.60 5.18 -12.61
CA ALA A 97 -5.83 6.32 -11.74
C ALA A 97 -5.40 6.01 -10.29
N VAL A 98 -5.72 4.81 -9.78
CA VAL A 98 -5.23 4.34 -8.46
C VAL A 98 -3.72 4.29 -8.41
N GLN A 99 -3.05 3.76 -9.44
CA GLN A 99 -1.59 3.73 -9.49
C GLN A 99 -0.99 5.14 -9.40
N GLN A 100 -1.50 6.07 -10.22
CA GLN A 100 -1.03 7.45 -10.25
C GLN A 100 -1.24 8.16 -8.90
N GLU A 101 -2.44 8.01 -8.34
CA GLU A 101 -2.81 8.68 -7.09
C GLU A 101 -2.03 8.14 -5.89
N VAL A 102 -1.81 6.82 -5.82
CA VAL A 102 -0.99 6.21 -4.77
C VAL A 102 0.46 6.69 -4.85
N VAL A 103 1.07 6.68 -6.04
CA VAL A 103 2.45 7.18 -6.23
C VAL A 103 2.56 8.63 -5.78
N ARG A 104 1.63 9.48 -6.22
CA ARG A 104 1.59 10.91 -5.90
C ARG A 104 1.47 11.13 -4.40
N MET A 105 0.47 10.55 -3.76
CA MET A 105 0.15 10.81 -2.36
C MET A 105 1.19 10.22 -1.40
N VAL A 106 1.77 9.05 -1.71
CA VAL A 106 2.86 8.49 -0.90
C VAL A 106 4.09 9.40 -0.98
N ALA A 107 4.47 9.85 -2.17
CA ALA A 107 5.59 10.78 -2.31
C ALA A 107 5.34 12.11 -1.57
N GLU A 108 4.17 12.72 -1.78
CA GLU A 108 3.79 13.99 -1.18
C GLU A 108 3.72 13.93 0.36
N GLN A 109 3.17 12.85 0.94
CA GLN A 109 2.90 12.78 2.38
C GLN A 109 3.96 12.07 3.20
N THR A 110 4.80 11.24 2.57
CA THR A 110 5.82 10.44 3.28
C THR A 110 7.24 10.70 2.80
N GLY A 111 7.43 11.41 1.69
CA GLY A 111 8.74 11.62 1.06
C GLY A 111 9.30 10.36 0.39
N MET A 112 8.58 9.24 0.38
CA MET A 112 9.04 7.97 -0.16
C MET A 112 8.69 7.84 -1.65
N ALA A 113 9.66 7.42 -2.46
CA ALA A 113 9.42 7.03 -3.84
C ALA A 113 8.84 5.60 -3.91
N VAL A 114 7.78 5.41 -4.70
CA VAL A 114 7.18 4.10 -4.96
C VAL A 114 7.64 3.62 -6.33
N ASP A 115 8.35 2.50 -6.39
CA ASP A 115 8.88 1.95 -7.64
C ASP A 115 7.81 1.24 -8.46
N ALA A 116 6.82 0.65 -7.77
CA ALA A 116 5.73 -0.07 -8.43
C ALA A 116 4.46 -0.07 -7.60
N VAL A 117 3.32 0.17 -8.28
CA VAL A 117 1.98 -0.06 -7.74
C VAL A 117 1.29 -1.15 -8.55
N SER A 118 0.95 -2.26 -7.90
CA SER A 118 0.14 -3.33 -8.48
C SER A 118 -1.27 -3.24 -7.94
N VAL A 119 -2.26 -3.15 -8.84
CA VAL A 119 -3.68 -3.10 -8.48
C VAL A 119 -4.33 -4.43 -8.85
N ALA A 120 -4.95 -5.09 -7.89
CA ALA A 120 -5.76 -6.27 -8.11
C ALA A 120 -7.23 -5.91 -7.89
N ILE A 121 -8.04 -6.10 -8.94
CA ILE A 121 -9.47 -5.84 -8.90
C ILE A 121 -10.15 -7.17 -8.63
N LEU A 122 -10.72 -7.31 -7.44
CA LEU A 122 -11.24 -8.58 -6.93
C LEU A 122 -12.72 -8.77 -7.21
N ASP A 123 -13.46 -7.67 -7.37
CA ASP A 123 -14.90 -7.67 -7.55
C ASP A 123 -15.35 -6.42 -8.32
N ILE A 124 -16.46 -6.55 -9.05
CA ILE A 124 -17.14 -5.46 -9.74
C ILE A 124 -18.56 -5.42 -9.19
N GLN A 125 -18.86 -4.40 -8.38
CA GLN A 125 -20.16 -4.27 -7.76
C GLN A 125 -21.17 -3.69 -8.74
N PRO A 126 -22.38 -4.28 -8.85
CA PRO A 126 -23.45 -3.66 -9.60
C PRO A 126 -23.86 -2.33 -8.95
N GLY A 127 -24.16 -1.33 -9.77
CA GLY A 127 -24.70 -0.06 -9.31
C GLY A 127 -26.05 -0.30 -8.63
N GLU A 128 -26.32 0.41 -7.54
CA GLU A 128 -27.65 0.37 -6.94
C GLU A 128 -28.67 0.88 -7.97
N LEU A 129 -29.66 0.04 -8.30
CA LEU A 129 -30.75 0.32 -9.25
C LEU A 129 -31.75 1.34 -8.69
#